data_AF-A0A2K1QUZ7-F1
#
_entry.id   AF-A0A2K1QUZ7-F1
#
_cell.length_a   1.000
_cell.length_b   1.000
_cell.length_c   1.000
_cell.angle_alpha   90.00
_cell.angle_beta   90.00
_cell.angle_gamma   90.00
#
_symmetry.space_group_name_H-M   'P 1'
#
loop_
_entity.id
_entity.type
_entity.pdbx_description
1 polymer ?
#
loop_
_entity_poly.entity_id
_entity_poly.type
_entity_poly.pdbx_seq_one_letter_code
_entity_poly.pdbx_strand_id
1 'polypeptide(L)'
;MHTQSYTPSVASSVEDSPANRSPFWSPAIGSTPSSPGYSPENSVFEDAAFFALDESKRNFLRNNSKQVMVVGGLGYIGSHTTLELLKEGYNVIVVDDLSNSFENVLDNIRHLATEWCTKQGLHTPLLKLHQFDYRSQWMRHLLSRYALRQTEAGAEPASRIAGVIHFAAFKSVEESISKPLQYYQNNICGLVDLLCLLQEFGIKNFVFSSSATVYGTRANAGKPLKEHDLVHFPETLTSESGEQEELVPGATGLTSPYGRTKYFAEAILADVARSDPTMRITALRYFNPVGCHPSGILREDPRQKPTNLFPVIAQVLTGARPILDVFGSDWETRDGTAVRDFIHVSDLARGHIAAMAAASSEKNTQAFRSYNLGTGNGTTVAEVVDYFEKASGVKLPVNMTHRRPGDVGFCVAATQRATEELGWKTELSMETCARDCWNALQMANKAQSTGLGITMEQ
;
A
#
# COMPACT_ATOMS: atom_id res chain seq x y z
N MET A 1 -14.16 -48.25 -31.26
CA MET A 1 -14.97 -47.86 -32.44
C MET A 1 -15.29 -46.37 -32.32
N HIS A 2 -15.10 -45.65 -33.41
CA HIS A 2 -15.31 -44.22 -33.65
C HIS A 2 -14.32 -43.21 -33.05
N THR A 3 -13.22 -43.08 -33.79
CA THR A 3 -12.42 -41.88 -34.05
C THR A 3 -13.26 -40.71 -34.58
N GLN A 4 -12.89 -39.48 -34.23
CA GLN A 4 -12.77 -38.38 -35.20
C GLN A 4 -11.86 -37.26 -34.68
N SER A 5 -10.76 -37.10 -35.41
CA SER A 5 -9.76 -36.04 -35.38
C SER A 5 -10.21 -34.84 -36.22
N TYR A 6 -9.92 -33.61 -35.79
CA TYR A 6 -9.95 -32.45 -36.69
C TYR A 6 -8.99 -31.34 -36.22
N THR A 7 -7.96 -31.09 -37.03
CA THR A 7 -7.26 -29.82 -37.32
C THR A 7 -6.53 -30.03 -38.67
N PRO A 8 -6.03 -29.01 -39.41
CA PRO A 8 -6.24 -27.55 -39.36
C PRO A 8 -6.60 -26.96 -40.75
N SER A 9 -6.76 -25.64 -40.88
CA SER A 9 -6.54 -24.94 -42.16
C SER A 9 -5.78 -23.63 -41.97
N VAL A 10 -4.89 -23.37 -42.93
CA VAL A 10 -3.90 -22.29 -43.01
C VAL A 10 -4.25 -21.39 -44.21
N ALA A 11 -3.78 -20.15 -44.14
CA ALA A 11 -3.41 -19.22 -45.22
C ALA A 11 -4.33 -18.00 -45.42
N SER A 12 -3.79 -16.81 -45.18
CA SER A 12 -3.34 -15.96 -46.29
C SER A 12 -2.38 -14.87 -45.82
N SER A 13 -1.34 -14.71 -46.63
CA SER A 13 -0.22 -13.77 -46.59
C SER A 13 -0.53 -12.51 -47.41
N VAL A 14 -0.04 -11.35 -46.96
CA VAL A 14 0.33 -10.24 -47.85
C VAL A 14 1.60 -9.59 -47.30
N GLU A 15 2.65 -9.61 -48.12
CA GLU A 15 3.95 -8.93 -47.96
C GLU A 15 3.90 -7.50 -48.54
N ASP A 16 4.91 -6.70 -48.14
CA ASP A 16 5.62 -5.68 -48.94
C ASP A 16 4.93 -4.32 -49.26
N SER A 17 5.57 -3.15 -49.24
CA SER A 17 6.96 -2.69 -49.03
C SER A 17 6.97 -1.12 -49.05
N PRO A 18 8.12 -0.38 -49.05
CA PRO A 18 8.33 0.86 -48.29
C PRO A 18 8.44 2.16 -49.14
N ALA A 19 8.44 3.34 -48.49
CA ALA A 19 9.33 4.49 -48.76
C ALA A 19 8.78 5.81 -48.13
N ASN A 20 9.58 6.50 -47.31
CA ASN A 20 10.15 7.78 -47.72
C ASN A 20 11.18 8.32 -46.71
N ARG A 21 12.33 8.74 -47.24
CA ARG A 21 13.46 9.34 -46.53
C ARG A 21 13.42 10.87 -46.65
N SER A 22 13.84 11.52 -45.55
CA SER A 22 14.68 12.73 -45.46
C SER A 22 14.09 14.12 -45.82
N PRO A 23 14.69 15.27 -45.38
CA PRO A 23 15.98 15.45 -44.69
C PRO A 23 16.03 16.41 -43.47
N PHE A 24 17.11 16.24 -42.70
CA PHE A 24 17.96 17.22 -42.00
C PHE A 24 17.44 18.62 -41.65
N TRP A 25 17.60 18.99 -40.37
CA TRP A 25 18.16 20.29 -39.98
C TRP A 25 18.80 20.22 -38.58
N SER A 26 20.09 20.60 -38.51
CA SER A 26 20.82 20.96 -37.30
C SER A 26 20.89 22.49 -37.21
N PRO A 27 20.99 23.06 -35.99
CA PRO A 27 22.05 24.04 -35.80
C PRO A 27 22.81 23.90 -34.47
N ALA A 28 23.96 24.56 -34.47
CA ALA A 28 25.11 24.37 -33.62
C ALA A 28 25.05 25.06 -32.23
N ILE A 29 25.84 24.48 -31.33
CA ILE A 29 26.77 25.07 -30.35
C ILE A 29 26.60 26.57 -30.07
N GLY A 30 26.27 26.88 -28.81
CA GLY A 30 26.40 28.20 -28.20
C GLY A 30 26.81 28.07 -26.73
N SER A 31 27.83 28.83 -26.36
CA SER A 31 28.67 28.82 -25.16
C SER A 31 27.99 29.06 -23.80
N THR A 32 28.60 28.47 -22.77
CA THR A 32 28.43 28.71 -21.33
C THR A 32 28.83 30.13 -20.89
N PRO A 33 28.23 30.64 -19.80
CA PRO A 33 28.98 31.48 -18.85
C PRO A 33 28.81 31.04 -17.38
N SER A 34 29.96 30.80 -16.76
CA SER A 34 30.40 31.01 -15.37
C SER A 34 29.39 31.33 -14.26
N SER A 35 29.44 30.50 -13.21
CA SER A 35 28.94 30.71 -11.84
C SER A 35 29.69 31.80 -11.07
N PRO A 36 29.04 32.45 -10.07
CA PRO A 36 29.75 33.08 -8.96
C PRO A 36 29.43 32.44 -7.59
N GLY A 37 30.51 32.05 -6.90
CA GLY A 37 30.77 32.33 -5.47
C GLY A 37 29.87 31.70 -4.41
N TYR A 38 30.34 30.61 -3.81
CA TYR A 38 29.86 30.08 -2.52
C TYR A 38 30.66 30.71 -1.37
N SER A 39 30.00 31.08 -0.27
CA SER A 39 30.63 31.47 1.01
C SER A 39 29.95 30.65 2.10
N PRO A 40 30.66 29.81 2.88
CA PRO A 40 30.06 29.07 3.97
C PRO A 40 30.31 29.84 5.27
N GLU A 41 29.24 30.22 5.98
CA GLU A 41 29.20 30.35 7.45
C GLU A 41 27.84 30.95 7.85
N ASN A 42 26.92 30.11 8.31
CA ASN A 42 26.32 30.26 9.64
C ASN A 42 25.36 29.10 9.92
N SER A 43 25.68 28.43 11.03
CA SER A 43 25.13 27.21 11.58
C SER A 43 23.64 27.26 11.89
N VAL A 44 22.90 26.27 11.39
CA VAL A 44 21.58 25.89 11.88
C VAL A 44 21.75 24.61 12.69
N PHE A 45 21.21 24.61 13.91
CA PHE A 45 21.23 23.49 14.85
C PHE A 45 20.80 22.18 14.17
N GLU A 46 21.70 21.21 14.15
CA GLU A 46 21.52 19.90 13.54
C GLU A 46 20.64 19.02 14.44
N ASP A 47 19.47 18.64 13.92
CA ASP A 47 18.63 17.61 14.53
C ASP A 47 19.18 16.23 14.14
N ALA A 48 19.87 15.58 15.07
CA ALA A 48 20.63 14.35 14.86
C ALA A 48 19.76 13.14 14.43
N ALA A 49 18.44 13.23 14.50
CA ALA A 49 17.53 12.18 14.06
C ALA A 49 17.36 12.10 12.52
N PHE A 50 17.63 13.19 11.80
CA PHE A 50 17.47 13.25 10.33
C PHE A 50 18.62 12.57 9.57
N PHE A 51 19.81 12.49 10.18
CA PHE A 51 21.01 11.92 9.56
C PHE A 51 21.14 10.39 9.70
N ALA A 52 20.19 9.72 10.35
CA ALA A 52 20.22 8.28 10.59
C ALA A 52 19.85 7.42 9.36
N LEU A 53 19.61 8.03 8.18
CA LEU A 53 19.40 7.30 6.93
C LEU A 53 20.73 7.17 6.16
N ASP A 54 21.12 5.91 5.95
CA ASP A 54 22.31 5.46 5.23
C ASP A 54 22.54 6.25 3.92
N GLU A 55 23.80 6.58 3.66
CA GLU A 55 24.28 7.27 2.46
C GLU A 55 23.96 6.48 1.17
N SER A 56 23.83 5.15 1.27
CA SER A 56 23.34 4.29 0.18
C SER A 56 21.88 4.57 -0.22
N LYS A 57 21.00 4.83 0.77
CA LYS A 57 19.61 5.25 0.53
C LYS A 57 19.60 6.63 -0.13
N ARG A 58 20.43 7.57 0.34
CA ARG A 58 20.56 8.93 -0.23
C ARG A 58 20.99 8.96 -1.70
N ASN A 59 21.86 8.04 -2.14
CA ASN A 59 22.29 7.96 -3.54
C ASN A 59 21.22 7.37 -4.49
N PHE A 60 20.30 6.54 -3.99
CA PHE A 60 19.13 6.11 -4.76
C PHE A 60 18.11 7.25 -4.93
N LEU A 61 17.92 8.06 -3.88
CA LEU A 61 16.94 9.16 -3.78
C LEU A 61 17.24 10.35 -4.71
N ARG A 62 18.50 10.54 -5.12
CA ARG A 62 18.90 11.65 -6.03
C ARG A 62 18.88 11.31 -7.51
N ASN A 63 18.52 10.09 -7.89
CA ASN A 63 18.46 9.73 -9.29
C ASN A 63 17.11 10.16 -9.89
N ASN A 64 17.02 11.44 -10.31
CA ASN A 64 15.86 12.08 -10.98
C ASN A 64 15.22 11.28 -12.15
N SER A 65 15.84 10.17 -12.56
CA SER A 65 15.39 9.30 -13.64
C SER A 65 14.42 8.19 -13.23
N LYS A 66 14.46 7.72 -11.96
CA LYS A 66 13.72 6.55 -11.46
C LYS A 66 12.32 6.92 -10.96
N GLN A 67 11.34 6.06 -11.24
CA GLN A 67 9.92 6.25 -10.95
C GLN A 67 9.40 5.10 -10.08
N VAL A 68 8.49 5.37 -9.15
CA VAL A 68 7.73 4.33 -8.43
C VAL A 68 6.30 4.33 -8.94
N MET A 69 5.80 3.16 -9.34
CA MET A 69 4.41 3.02 -9.74
C MET A 69 3.55 2.60 -8.55
N VAL A 70 2.45 3.31 -8.31
CA VAL A 70 1.49 3.00 -7.25
C VAL A 70 0.14 2.69 -7.87
N VAL A 71 -0.22 1.41 -7.88
CA VAL A 71 -1.50 0.92 -8.42
C VAL A 71 -2.55 0.96 -7.31
N GLY A 72 -3.64 1.70 -7.49
CA GLY A 72 -4.58 2.06 -6.42
C GLY A 72 -4.08 3.24 -5.55
N GLY A 73 -3.28 4.13 -6.13
CA GLY A 73 -2.56 5.19 -5.41
C GLY A 73 -3.43 6.37 -4.92
N LEU A 74 -4.70 6.45 -5.32
CA LEU A 74 -5.63 7.47 -4.80
C LEU A 74 -6.58 6.92 -3.73
N GLY A 75 -6.53 5.61 -3.46
CA GLY A 75 -7.21 5.02 -2.31
C GLY A 75 -6.65 5.50 -0.97
N TYR A 76 -7.29 5.10 0.13
CA TYR A 76 -6.92 5.54 1.48
C TYR A 76 -5.43 5.34 1.83
N ILE A 77 -4.92 4.11 1.78
CA ILE A 77 -3.52 3.80 2.10
C ILE A 77 -2.60 4.25 0.95
N GLY A 78 -3.04 4.07 -0.29
CA GLY A 78 -2.28 4.42 -1.49
C GLY A 78 -1.92 5.90 -1.57
N SER A 79 -2.84 6.77 -1.15
CA SER A 79 -2.63 8.22 -1.19
C SER A 79 -1.63 8.70 -0.15
N HIS A 80 -1.68 8.15 1.08
CA HIS A 80 -0.68 8.40 2.10
C HIS A 80 0.70 7.87 1.68
N THR A 81 0.75 6.69 1.07
CA THR A 81 2.00 6.11 0.55
C THR A 81 2.57 6.94 -0.61
N THR A 82 1.71 7.43 -1.51
CA THR A 82 2.10 8.34 -2.59
C THR A 82 2.69 9.64 -2.04
N LEU A 83 2.08 10.21 -1.00
CA LEU A 83 2.62 11.38 -0.32
C LEU A 83 4.00 11.10 0.30
N GLU A 84 4.16 10.01 1.03
CA GLU A 84 5.45 9.65 1.65
C GLU A 84 6.54 9.38 0.59
N LEU A 85 6.20 8.75 -0.56
CA LEU A 85 7.13 8.62 -1.68
C LEU A 85 7.61 9.97 -2.21
N LEU A 86 6.70 10.95 -2.36
CA LEU A 86 7.06 12.29 -2.83
C LEU A 86 7.93 13.04 -1.82
N LYS A 87 7.67 12.89 -0.51
CA LYS A 87 8.51 13.46 0.55
C LYS A 87 9.93 12.89 0.53
N GLU A 88 10.07 11.62 0.19
CA GLU A 88 11.37 10.97 -0.01
C GLU A 88 12.04 11.32 -1.36
N GLY A 89 11.40 12.15 -2.19
CA GLY A 89 12.00 12.60 -3.45
C GLY A 89 11.73 11.69 -4.65
N TYR A 90 10.91 10.65 -4.50
CA TYR A 90 10.54 9.78 -5.63
C TYR A 90 9.58 10.48 -6.59
N ASN A 91 9.79 10.30 -7.89
CA ASN A 91 8.75 10.56 -8.86
C ASN A 91 7.74 9.41 -8.84
N VAL A 92 6.44 9.74 -8.86
CA VAL A 92 5.37 8.77 -8.66
C VAL A 92 4.41 8.72 -9.86
N ILE A 93 4.17 7.51 -10.35
CA ILE A 93 3.18 7.18 -11.37
C ILE A 93 2.02 6.50 -10.65
N VAL A 94 0.86 7.15 -10.60
CA VAL A 94 -0.36 6.57 -10.03
C VAL A 94 -1.20 5.95 -11.15
N VAL A 95 -1.63 4.71 -10.95
CA VAL A 95 -2.66 4.06 -11.77
C VAL A 95 -3.85 3.77 -10.88
N ASP A 96 -5.00 4.37 -11.17
CA ASP A 96 -6.21 4.24 -10.36
C ASP A 96 -7.44 4.37 -11.26
N ASP A 97 -8.48 3.56 -11.04
CA ASP A 97 -9.71 3.63 -11.83
C ASP A 97 -10.80 4.50 -11.18
N LEU A 98 -10.52 5.03 -9.98
CA LEU A 98 -11.44 5.82 -9.16
C LEU A 98 -12.70 5.08 -8.69
N SER A 99 -12.71 3.75 -8.77
CA SER A 99 -13.86 2.92 -8.37
C SER A 99 -14.23 3.08 -6.88
N ASN A 100 -13.26 3.42 -6.03
CA ASN A 100 -13.48 3.70 -4.61
C ASN A 100 -12.57 4.83 -4.09
N SER A 101 -12.26 5.80 -4.96
CA SER A 101 -11.46 6.99 -4.67
C SER A 101 -11.94 8.18 -5.51
N PHE A 102 -11.35 9.36 -5.29
CA PHE A 102 -11.74 10.61 -5.93
C PHE A 102 -10.55 11.31 -6.58
N GLU A 103 -10.79 12.01 -7.67
CA GLU A 103 -9.74 12.70 -8.43
C GLU A 103 -9.09 13.83 -7.62
N ASN A 104 -9.86 14.54 -6.79
CA ASN A 104 -9.35 15.62 -5.91
C ASN A 104 -8.28 15.15 -4.90
N VAL A 105 -8.22 13.84 -4.60
CA VAL A 105 -7.16 13.26 -3.75
C VAL A 105 -5.78 13.49 -4.37
N LEU A 106 -5.69 13.49 -5.71
CA LEU A 106 -4.43 13.78 -6.41
C LEU A 106 -3.93 15.20 -6.10
N ASP A 107 -4.82 16.18 -6.11
CA ASP A 107 -4.48 17.57 -5.84
C ASP A 107 -4.15 17.79 -4.36
N ASN A 108 -4.84 17.10 -3.45
CA ASN A 108 -4.47 17.09 -2.03
C ASN A 108 -3.06 16.54 -1.81
N ILE A 109 -2.70 15.44 -2.49
CA ILE A 109 -1.34 14.89 -2.42
C ILE A 109 -0.32 15.90 -2.95
N ARG A 110 -0.57 16.51 -4.13
CA ARG A 110 0.33 17.53 -4.69
C ARG A 110 0.53 18.69 -3.74
N HIS A 111 -0.56 19.22 -3.19
CA HIS A 111 -0.51 20.33 -2.25
C HIS A 111 0.36 20.01 -1.03
N LEU A 112 0.13 18.87 -0.38
CA LEU A 112 0.91 18.45 0.79
C LEU A 112 2.37 18.17 0.46
N ALA A 113 2.64 17.54 -0.69
CA ALA A 113 4.00 17.28 -1.13
C ALA A 113 4.75 18.59 -1.44
N THR A 114 4.12 19.54 -2.12
CA THR A 114 4.71 20.86 -2.40
C THR A 114 4.94 21.66 -1.13
N GLU A 115 3.98 21.67 -0.21
CA GLU A 115 4.13 22.34 1.09
C GLU A 115 5.33 21.77 1.86
N TRP A 116 5.41 20.44 1.95
CA TRP A 116 6.53 19.76 2.61
C TRP A 116 7.88 20.09 1.93
N CYS A 117 7.97 19.96 0.61
CA CYS A 117 9.21 20.19 -0.13
C CYS A 117 9.69 21.64 0.03
N THR A 118 8.77 22.60 -0.07
CA THR A 118 9.06 24.03 0.07
C THR A 118 9.63 24.35 1.45
N LYS A 119 9.05 23.77 2.52
CA LYS A 119 9.57 23.93 3.89
C LYS A 119 10.99 23.37 4.07
N GLN A 120 11.37 22.37 3.28
CA GLN A 120 12.70 21.75 3.30
C GLN A 120 13.68 22.37 2.29
N GLY A 121 13.26 23.37 1.50
CA GLY A 121 14.08 23.93 0.42
C GLY A 121 14.33 22.96 -0.75
N LEU A 122 13.43 21.99 -0.94
CA LEU A 122 13.52 20.96 -1.98
C LEU A 122 12.53 21.23 -3.12
N HIS A 123 12.84 20.70 -4.31
CA HIS A 123 11.89 20.67 -5.42
C HIS A 123 10.88 19.54 -5.26
N THR A 124 9.61 19.82 -5.57
CA THR A 124 8.57 18.78 -5.57
C THR A 124 8.79 17.78 -6.71
N PRO A 125 8.85 16.46 -6.43
CA PRO A 125 8.95 15.45 -7.47
C PRO A 125 7.71 15.39 -8.38
N LEU A 126 7.86 14.74 -9.53
CA LEU A 126 6.76 14.56 -10.47
C LEU A 126 5.70 13.59 -9.90
N LEU A 127 4.44 14.00 -9.93
CA LEU A 127 3.28 13.15 -9.66
C LEU A 127 2.36 13.09 -10.89
N LYS A 128 2.14 11.89 -11.43
CA LYS A 128 1.32 11.69 -12.62
C LYS A 128 0.24 10.63 -12.42
N LEU A 129 -1.01 11.00 -12.66
CA LEU A 129 -2.15 10.07 -12.68
C LEU A 129 -2.36 9.50 -14.08
N HIS A 130 -2.65 8.20 -14.10
CA HIS A 130 -3.16 7.45 -15.24
C HIS A 130 -4.47 6.80 -14.83
N GLN A 131 -5.59 7.37 -15.26
CA GLN A 131 -6.92 6.94 -14.85
C GLN A 131 -7.44 5.80 -15.73
N PHE A 132 -7.21 4.56 -15.31
CA PHE A 132 -7.79 3.37 -15.93
C PHE A 132 -7.67 2.16 -15.00
N ASP A 133 -8.51 1.15 -15.23
CA ASP A 133 -8.41 -0.15 -14.58
C ASP A 133 -7.08 -0.83 -14.93
N TYR A 134 -6.28 -1.20 -13.93
CA TYR A 134 -4.95 -1.78 -14.13
C TYR A 134 -4.94 -3.09 -14.93
N ARG A 135 -6.09 -3.75 -15.09
CA ARG A 135 -6.32 -4.94 -15.93
C ARG A 135 -6.50 -4.59 -17.42
N SER A 136 -6.64 -3.31 -17.73
CA SER A 136 -6.84 -2.81 -19.09
C SER A 136 -5.57 -2.96 -19.93
N GLN A 137 -5.76 -3.15 -21.25
CA GLN A 137 -4.68 -3.09 -22.25
C GLN A 137 -3.85 -1.79 -22.19
N TRP A 138 -4.42 -0.71 -21.64
CA TRP A 138 -3.70 0.55 -21.42
C TRP A 138 -2.49 0.41 -20.49
N MET A 139 -2.48 -0.60 -19.59
CA MET A 139 -1.32 -0.86 -18.73
C MET A 139 -0.07 -1.17 -19.54
N ARG A 140 -0.17 -2.00 -20.58
CA ARG A 140 0.95 -2.29 -21.51
C ARG A 140 1.46 -1.02 -22.20
N HIS A 141 0.55 -0.18 -22.68
CA HIS A 141 0.91 1.10 -23.31
C HIS A 141 1.57 2.06 -22.33
N LEU A 142 1.19 2.03 -21.04
CA LEU A 142 1.84 2.83 -20.01
C LEU A 142 3.27 2.34 -19.77
N LEU A 143 3.45 1.04 -19.53
CA LEU A 143 4.75 0.43 -19.22
C LEU A 143 5.75 0.62 -20.37
N SER A 144 5.31 0.53 -21.62
CA SER A 144 6.20 0.74 -22.78
C SER A 144 6.79 2.16 -22.87
N ARG A 145 6.14 3.17 -22.27
CA ARG A 145 6.69 4.55 -22.21
C ARG A 145 7.86 4.68 -21.24
N TYR A 146 8.01 3.74 -20.32
CA TYR A 146 9.08 3.72 -19.33
C TYR A 146 10.13 2.63 -19.60
N ALA A 147 9.90 1.77 -20.61
CA ALA A 147 10.88 0.79 -21.07
C ALA A 147 12.17 1.49 -21.55
N LEU A 148 13.31 0.94 -21.15
CA LEU A 148 14.62 1.39 -21.60
C LEU A 148 14.94 0.76 -22.96
N ARG A 149 15.57 1.53 -23.85
CA ARG A 149 16.02 1.01 -25.15
C ARG A 149 17.11 -0.02 -24.91
N GLN A 150 16.91 -1.21 -25.46
CA GLN A 150 17.96 -2.22 -25.53
C GLN A 150 19.01 -1.75 -26.54
N THR A 151 20.26 -1.61 -26.08
CA THR A 151 21.38 -1.20 -26.93
C THR A 151 22.12 -2.39 -27.55
N GLU A 152 21.88 -3.60 -27.04
CA GLU A 152 22.53 -4.84 -27.44
C GLU A 152 21.49 -5.93 -27.70
N ALA A 153 21.75 -6.78 -28.70
CA ALA A 153 20.88 -7.91 -29.03
C ALA A 153 20.94 -8.94 -27.90
N GLY A 154 19.78 -9.29 -27.33
CA GLY A 154 19.67 -10.24 -26.22
C GLY A 154 19.81 -9.62 -24.82
N ALA A 155 19.88 -8.29 -24.71
CA ALA A 155 19.83 -7.63 -23.40
C ALA A 155 18.48 -7.87 -22.70
N GLU A 156 18.54 -8.15 -21.40
CA GLU A 156 17.36 -8.29 -20.56
C GLU A 156 16.46 -7.04 -20.64
N PRO A 157 15.12 -7.19 -20.61
CA PRO A 157 14.22 -6.06 -20.49
C PRO A 157 14.55 -5.21 -19.25
N ALA A 158 14.43 -3.90 -19.38
CA ALA A 158 14.67 -2.97 -18.29
C ALA A 158 13.72 -1.76 -18.37
N SER A 159 13.42 -1.17 -17.22
CA SER A 159 12.47 -0.07 -17.09
C SER A 159 13.01 1.04 -16.19
N ARG A 160 12.54 2.27 -16.45
CA ARG A 160 12.70 3.41 -15.54
C ARG A 160 11.82 3.32 -14.30
N ILE A 161 10.81 2.44 -14.32
CA ILE A 161 10.01 2.11 -13.14
C ILE A 161 10.87 1.21 -12.26
N ALA A 162 11.31 1.77 -11.14
CA ALA A 162 12.20 1.09 -10.20
C ALA A 162 11.46 0.05 -9.36
N GLY A 163 10.14 0.17 -9.21
CA GLY A 163 9.30 -0.82 -8.56
C GLY A 163 7.83 -0.43 -8.53
N VAL A 164 7.01 -1.38 -8.12
CA VAL A 164 5.55 -1.25 -8.07
C VAL A 164 5.06 -1.49 -6.66
N ILE A 165 4.19 -0.61 -6.17
CA ILE A 165 3.40 -0.83 -4.97
C ILE A 165 1.94 -1.07 -5.39
N HIS A 166 1.40 -2.24 -5.05
CA HIS A 166 0.09 -2.68 -5.52
C HIS A 166 -0.95 -2.68 -4.39
N PHE A 167 -1.78 -1.63 -4.36
CA PHE A 167 -2.93 -1.46 -3.46
C PHE A 167 -4.27 -1.83 -4.08
N ALA A 168 -4.40 -1.75 -5.41
CA ALA A 168 -5.67 -1.96 -6.11
C ALA A 168 -6.26 -3.35 -5.82
N ALA A 169 -7.34 -3.36 -5.04
CA ALA A 169 -8.07 -4.55 -4.66
C ALA A 169 -9.46 -4.14 -4.17
N PHE A 170 -10.46 -4.99 -4.41
CA PHE A 170 -11.68 -4.94 -3.59
C PHE A 170 -11.35 -5.46 -2.19
N LYS A 171 -11.81 -4.73 -1.17
CA LYS A 171 -11.34 -4.90 0.23
C LYS A 171 -12.42 -5.23 1.25
N SER A 172 -13.71 -5.22 0.88
CA SER A 172 -14.80 -5.46 1.83
C SER A 172 -14.99 -6.96 2.07
N VAL A 173 -14.80 -7.40 3.31
CA VAL A 173 -15.03 -8.80 3.71
C VAL A 173 -16.47 -9.22 3.43
N GLU A 174 -17.43 -8.40 3.86
CA GLU A 174 -18.86 -8.67 3.71
C GLU A 174 -19.27 -8.74 2.24
N GLU A 175 -18.84 -7.77 1.42
CA GLU A 175 -19.16 -7.78 -0.01
C GLU A 175 -18.52 -8.99 -0.70
N SER A 176 -17.29 -9.38 -0.32
CA SER A 176 -16.61 -10.52 -0.92
C SER A 176 -17.39 -11.83 -0.78
N ILE A 177 -18.13 -12.00 0.31
CA ILE A 177 -18.99 -13.18 0.54
C ILE A 177 -20.18 -13.14 -0.42
N SER A 178 -20.76 -11.96 -0.64
CA SER A 178 -21.90 -11.78 -1.56
C SER A 178 -21.51 -11.81 -3.05
N LYS A 179 -20.29 -11.36 -3.40
CA LYS A 179 -19.80 -11.22 -4.78
C LYS A 179 -18.41 -11.84 -4.98
N PRO A 180 -18.22 -13.14 -4.69
CA PRO A 180 -16.89 -13.75 -4.67
C PRO A 180 -16.15 -13.68 -6.00
N LEU A 181 -16.84 -13.87 -7.13
CA LEU A 181 -16.21 -13.84 -8.46
C LEU A 181 -15.61 -12.47 -8.81
N GLN A 182 -16.24 -11.37 -8.37
CA GLN A 182 -15.69 -10.03 -8.59
C GLN A 182 -14.35 -9.84 -7.86
N TYR A 183 -14.24 -10.39 -6.65
CA TYR A 183 -13.02 -10.33 -5.84
C TYR A 183 -11.91 -11.18 -6.46
N TYR A 184 -12.19 -12.39 -6.93
CA TYR A 184 -11.18 -13.21 -7.62
C TYR A 184 -10.76 -12.61 -8.96
N GLN A 185 -11.70 -12.13 -9.78
CA GLN A 185 -11.40 -11.51 -11.07
C GLN A 185 -10.55 -10.24 -10.92
N ASN A 186 -10.86 -9.41 -9.94
CA ASN A 186 -10.07 -8.22 -9.66
C ASN A 186 -8.73 -8.61 -9.03
N ASN A 187 -8.77 -9.16 -7.81
CA ASN A 187 -7.58 -9.27 -6.97
C ASN A 187 -6.60 -10.37 -7.43
N ILE A 188 -7.06 -11.43 -8.11
CA ILE A 188 -6.21 -12.55 -8.53
C ILE A 188 -5.90 -12.49 -10.02
N CYS A 189 -6.92 -12.56 -10.89
CA CYS A 189 -6.68 -12.55 -12.33
C CYS A 189 -5.94 -11.27 -12.75
N GLY A 190 -6.39 -10.12 -12.24
CA GLY A 190 -5.70 -8.86 -12.49
C GLY A 190 -4.27 -8.83 -11.96
N LEU A 191 -3.99 -9.42 -10.80
CA LEU A 191 -2.63 -9.53 -10.28
C LEU A 191 -1.74 -10.37 -11.20
N VAL A 192 -2.23 -11.53 -11.64
CA VAL A 192 -1.49 -12.41 -12.57
C VAL A 192 -1.18 -11.67 -13.88
N ASP A 193 -2.18 -11.02 -14.48
CA ASP A 193 -1.99 -10.24 -15.71
C ASP A 193 -0.95 -9.12 -15.52
N LEU A 194 -1.01 -8.42 -14.38
CA LEU A 194 -0.02 -7.39 -14.03
C LEU A 194 1.38 -7.98 -13.91
N LEU A 195 1.56 -9.10 -13.19
CA LEU A 195 2.86 -9.74 -13.00
C LEU A 195 3.47 -10.19 -14.34
N CYS A 196 2.67 -10.75 -15.25
CA CYS A 196 3.13 -11.09 -16.60
C CYS A 196 3.68 -9.86 -17.34
N LEU A 197 2.97 -8.72 -17.27
CA LEU A 197 3.45 -7.47 -17.87
C LEU A 197 4.72 -6.96 -17.19
N LEU A 198 4.80 -6.99 -15.86
CA LEU A 198 5.99 -6.52 -15.15
C LEU A 198 7.24 -7.34 -15.51
N GLN A 199 7.11 -8.66 -15.67
CA GLN A 199 8.19 -9.52 -16.15
C GLN A 199 8.63 -9.14 -17.57
N GLU A 200 7.68 -8.92 -18.49
CA GLU A 200 7.99 -8.52 -19.87
C GLU A 200 8.75 -7.18 -19.94
N PHE A 201 8.43 -6.23 -19.07
CA PHE A 201 9.09 -4.93 -19.01
C PHE A 201 10.29 -4.87 -18.04
N GLY A 202 10.70 -6.01 -17.47
CA GLY A 202 11.88 -6.10 -16.60
C GLY A 202 11.75 -5.36 -15.27
N ILE A 203 10.53 -5.24 -14.74
CA ILE A 203 10.26 -4.58 -13.46
C ILE A 203 10.24 -5.64 -12.37
N LYS A 204 11.30 -5.68 -11.56
CA LYS A 204 11.57 -6.81 -10.64
C LYS A 204 11.25 -6.54 -9.17
N ASN A 205 11.03 -5.28 -8.80
CA ASN A 205 10.70 -4.89 -7.42
C ASN A 205 9.19 -4.71 -7.27
N PHE A 206 8.58 -5.47 -6.37
CA PHE A 206 7.13 -5.48 -6.17
C PHE A 206 6.77 -5.50 -4.68
N VAL A 207 5.99 -4.53 -4.23
CA VAL A 207 5.44 -4.48 -2.87
C VAL A 207 3.95 -4.73 -2.94
N PHE A 208 3.52 -5.83 -2.33
CA PHE A 208 2.14 -6.28 -2.31
C PHE A 208 1.44 -5.91 -1.00
N SER A 209 0.24 -5.35 -1.15
CA SER A 209 -0.65 -5.05 -0.04
C SER A 209 -1.37 -6.31 0.42
N SER A 210 -0.80 -7.03 1.38
CA SER A 210 -1.46 -8.16 2.05
C SER A 210 -2.25 -7.71 3.28
N SER A 211 -2.70 -8.65 4.11
CA SER A 211 -3.64 -8.42 5.20
C SER A 211 -3.52 -9.50 6.27
N ALA A 212 -3.70 -9.13 7.54
CA ALA A 212 -3.76 -10.07 8.66
C ALA A 212 -4.85 -11.15 8.49
N THR A 213 -5.82 -10.95 7.59
CA THR A 213 -6.81 -11.97 7.23
C THR A 213 -6.19 -13.26 6.67
N VAL A 214 -4.95 -13.24 6.16
CA VAL A 214 -4.27 -14.45 5.67
C VAL A 214 -3.99 -15.45 6.79
N TYR A 215 -3.91 -15.00 8.04
CA TYR A 215 -3.72 -15.86 9.20
C TYR A 215 -4.97 -16.68 9.58
N GLY A 216 -6.15 -16.29 9.06
CA GLY A 216 -7.42 -16.98 9.31
C GLY A 216 -7.66 -17.25 10.81
N THR A 217 -7.93 -18.50 11.16
CA THR A 217 -8.26 -18.89 12.54
C THR A 217 -7.09 -18.85 13.51
N ARG A 218 -5.84 -18.68 13.05
CA ARG A 218 -4.68 -18.48 13.96
C ARG A 218 -4.85 -17.26 14.85
N ALA A 219 -5.56 -16.23 14.38
CA ALA A 219 -5.88 -15.05 15.18
C ALA A 219 -6.67 -15.41 16.47
N ASN A 220 -7.41 -16.52 16.49
CA ASN A 220 -8.15 -16.96 17.67
C ASN A 220 -7.26 -17.52 18.80
N ALA A 221 -5.95 -17.65 18.60
CA ALA A 221 -5.03 -18.14 19.62
C ALA A 221 -4.79 -17.16 20.79
N GLY A 222 -5.30 -15.92 20.70
CA GLY A 222 -5.14 -14.91 21.76
C GLY A 222 -3.69 -14.43 21.94
N LYS A 223 -2.85 -14.62 20.91
CA LYS A 223 -1.44 -14.25 20.91
C LYS A 223 -1.11 -13.38 19.69
N PRO A 224 -0.07 -12.53 19.76
CA PRO A 224 0.39 -11.78 18.60
C PRO A 224 0.75 -12.72 17.44
N LEU A 225 0.24 -12.41 16.25
CA LEU A 225 0.47 -13.12 15.01
C LEU A 225 1.87 -12.80 14.51
N LYS A 226 2.66 -13.83 14.28
CA LYS A 226 4.02 -13.75 13.77
C LYS A 226 4.03 -14.19 12.30
N GLU A 227 5.01 -13.74 11.54
CA GLU A 227 5.09 -14.06 10.12
C GLU A 227 5.22 -15.56 9.87
N HIS A 228 5.88 -16.29 10.77
CA HIS A 228 6.02 -17.75 10.73
C HIS A 228 4.71 -18.54 10.97
N ASP A 229 3.63 -17.88 11.43
CA ASP A 229 2.32 -18.53 11.54
C ASP A 229 1.71 -18.82 10.14
N LEU A 230 2.32 -18.26 9.08
CA LEU A 230 1.99 -18.54 7.70
C LEU A 230 3.22 -18.42 6.79
N VAL A 231 3.69 -19.56 6.31
CA VAL A 231 4.76 -19.69 5.30
C VAL A 231 4.19 -20.28 4.00
N HIS A 232 4.85 -19.98 2.88
CA HIS A 232 4.46 -20.46 1.54
C HIS A 232 5.34 -21.61 1.05
N PHE A 233 6.51 -21.80 1.66
CA PHE A 233 7.41 -22.92 1.45
C PHE A 233 7.86 -23.47 2.81
N PRO A 234 8.31 -24.75 2.89
CA PRO A 234 8.80 -25.29 4.13
C PRO A 234 9.95 -24.44 4.66
N GLU A 235 9.87 -24.06 5.93
CA GLU A 235 10.88 -23.25 6.61
C GLU A 235 11.24 -23.94 7.93
N THR A 236 12.50 -23.90 8.33
CA THR A 236 12.93 -24.40 9.63
C THR A 236 13.16 -23.24 10.58
N LEU A 237 12.47 -23.24 11.71
CA LEU A 237 12.74 -22.33 12.81
C LEU A 237 13.63 -23.02 13.82
N THR A 238 14.60 -22.27 14.35
CA THR A 238 15.32 -22.68 15.55
C THR A 238 14.80 -21.84 16.71
N SER A 239 14.25 -22.49 17.73
CA SER A 239 13.78 -21.83 18.94
C SER A 239 14.95 -21.29 19.78
N GLU A 240 14.66 -20.46 20.78
CA GLU A 240 15.66 -19.99 21.74
C GLU A 240 16.30 -21.15 22.54
N SER A 241 15.61 -22.28 22.69
CA SER A 241 16.15 -23.50 23.31
C SER A 241 17.00 -24.36 22.36
N GLY A 242 17.13 -23.95 21.09
CA GLY A 242 17.87 -24.69 20.06
C GLY A 242 17.08 -25.82 19.41
N GLU A 243 15.80 -25.97 19.73
CA GLU A 243 14.92 -26.96 19.10
C GLU A 243 14.55 -26.50 17.69
N GLN A 244 14.57 -27.44 16.73
CA GLN A 244 14.17 -27.16 15.36
C GLN A 244 12.71 -27.54 15.14
N GLU A 245 11.92 -26.59 14.67
CA GLU A 245 10.53 -26.79 14.26
C GLU A 245 10.43 -26.62 12.74
N GLU A 246 9.85 -27.60 12.06
CA GLU A 246 9.55 -27.52 10.63
C GLU A 246 8.17 -26.89 10.44
N LEU A 247 8.16 -25.75 9.75
CA LEU A 247 6.94 -25.04 9.40
C LEU A 247 6.33 -25.61 8.13
N VAL A 248 5.07 -26.04 8.23
CA VAL A 248 4.31 -26.55 7.10
C VAL A 248 3.64 -25.39 6.37
N PRO A 249 3.80 -25.29 5.03
CA PRO A 249 3.11 -24.28 4.24
C PRO A 249 1.59 -24.40 4.31
N GLY A 250 0.91 -23.26 4.38
CA GLY A 250 -0.54 -23.22 4.29
C GLY A 250 -1.19 -22.11 5.10
N ALA A 251 -2.48 -21.89 4.82
CA ALA A 251 -3.35 -21.05 5.63
C ALA A 251 -4.33 -21.91 6.43
N THR A 252 -4.67 -21.48 7.64
CA THR A 252 -5.66 -22.15 8.49
C THR A 252 -6.93 -21.32 8.58
N GLY A 253 -8.08 -21.89 8.18
CA GLY A 253 -9.39 -21.32 8.49
C GLY A 253 -9.68 -19.94 7.89
N LEU A 254 -9.33 -19.70 6.62
CA LEU A 254 -9.68 -18.47 5.91
C LEU A 254 -11.22 -18.32 5.79
N THR A 255 -11.77 -17.25 6.36
CA THR A 255 -13.23 -17.08 6.57
C THR A 255 -13.95 -16.34 5.45
N SER A 256 -13.24 -15.66 4.54
CA SER A 256 -13.86 -14.85 3.48
C SER A 256 -13.15 -14.98 2.12
N PRO A 257 -13.86 -14.78 0.99
CA PRO A 257 -13.24 -14.67 -0.32
C PRO A 257 -12.16 -13.59 -0.40
N TYR A 258 -12.36 -12.42 0.23
CA TYR A 258 -11.30 -11.40 0.35
C TYR A 258 -10.01 -11.96 0.98
N GLY A 259 -10.12 -12.60 2.15
CA GLY A 259 -8.96 -13.21 2.82
C GLY A 259 -8.27 -14.28 1.97
N ARG A 260 -9.05 -15.09 1.24
CA ARG A 260 -8.53 -16.07 0.27
C ARG A 260 -7.78 -15.40 -0.87
N THR A 261 -8.28 -14.29 -1.43
CA THR A 261 -7.56 -13.58 -2.49
C THR A 261 -6.20 -13.04 -2.00
N LYS A 262 -6.09 -12.56 -0.76
CA LYS A 262 -4.79 -12.12 -0.23
C LYS A 262 -3.83 -13.27 -0.03
N TYR A 263 -4.30 -14.41 0.49
CA TYR A 263 -3.47 -15.60 0.61
C TYR A 263 -3.01 -16.15 -0.74
N PHE A 264 -3.92 -16.31 -1.71
CA PHE A 264 -3.57 -16.79 -3.04
C PHE A 264 -2.62 -15.84 -3.77
N ALA A 265 -2.79 -14.53 -3.61
CA ALA A 265 -1.84 -13.55 -4.13
C ALA A 265 -0.45 -13.73 -3.53
N GLU A 266 -0.32 -13.90 -2.20
CA GLU A 266 0.99 -14.18 -1.59
C GLU A 266 1.61 -15.49 -2.12
N ALA A 267 0.82 -16.55 -2.27
CA ALA A 267 1.32 -17.83 -2.80
C ALA A 267 1.82 -17.70 -4.25
N ILE A 268 1.06 -17.03 -5.13
CA ILE A 268 1.47 -16.73 -6.51
C ILE A 268 2.77 -15.93 -6.51
N LEU A 269 2.86 -14.90 -5.68
CA LEU A 269 4.04 -14.05 -5.56
C LEU A 269 5.27 -14.83 -5.06
N ALA A 270 5.09 -15.73 -4.09
CA ALA A 270 6.15 -16.60 -3.60
C ALA A 270 6.65 -17.56 -4.69
N ASP A 271 5.74 -18.13 -5.49
CA ASP A 271 6.10 -18.98 -6.65
C ASP A 271 6.81 -18.20 -7.76
N VAL A 272 6.38 -16.98 -8.05
CA VAL A 272 7.07 -16.10 -9.02
C VAL A 272 8.49 -15.79 -8.56
N ALA A 273 8.67 -15.40 -7.30
CA ALA A 273 10.00 -15.14 -6.73
C ALA A 273 10.88 -16.39 -6.66
N ARG A 274 10.29 -17.58 -6.48
CA ARG A 274 11.02 -18.85 -6.51
C ARG A 274 11.48 -19.21 -7.93
N SER A 275 10.66 -18.91 -8.94
CA SER A 275 11.01 -19.19 -10.34
C SER A 275 12.00 -18.18 -10.93
N ASP A 276 11.99 -16.92 -10.45
CA ASP A 276 12.98 -15.90 -10.77
C ASP A 276 13.58 -15.29 -9.47
N PRO A 277 14.73 -15.81 -8.99
CA PRO A 277 15.40 -15.29 -7.80
C PRO A 277 15.94 -13.85 -7.93
N THR A 278 15.89 -13.25 -9.12
CA THR A 278 16.25 -11.84 -9.32
C THR A 278 15.12 -10.88 -8.95
N MET A 279 13.89 -11.41 -8.79
CA MET A 279 12.75 -10.65 -8.26
C MET A 279 12.99 -10.23 -6.82
N ARG A 280 12.43 -9.09 -6.42
CA ARG A 280 12.35 -8.64 -5.03
C ARG A 280 10.90 -8.34 -4.71
N ILE A 281 10.24 -9.33 -4.13
CA ILE A 281 8.82 -9.28 -3.81
C ILE A 281 8.65 -9.20 -2.31
N THR A 282 7.95 -8.15 -1.85
CA THR A 282 7.63 -7.98 -0.44
C THR A 282 6.12 -8.02 -0.24
N ALA A 283 5.64 -8.93 0.61
CA ALA A 283 4.24 -8.97 1.04
C ALA A 283 4.09 -8.30 2.41
N LEU A 284 3.39 -7.17 2.46
CA LEU A 284 3.15 -6.44 3.70
C LEU A 284 1.77 -6.79 4.25
N ARG A 285 1.72 -7.54 5.35
CA ARG A 285 0.49 -7.97 6.03
C ARG A 285 0.03 -6.87 6.97
N TYR A 286 -0.92 -6.06 6.52
CA TYR A 286 -1.46 -4.98 7.35
C TYR A 286 -2.43 -5.51 8.39
N PHE A 287 -2.47 -4.85 9.54
CA PHE A 287 -3.48 -5.10 10.55
C PHE A 287 -4.68 -4.18 10.31
N ASN A 288 -4.93 -3.18 11.15
CA ASN A 288 -6.07 -2.28 10.99
C ASN A 288 -5.60 -0.83 10.77
N PRO A 289 -5.39 -0.40 9.51
CA PRO A 289 -4.97 0.96 9.20
C PRO A 289 -6.05 1.98 9.58
N VAL A 290 -5.68 3.01 10.33
CA VAL A 290 -6.58 4.05 10.86
C VAL A 290 -5.93 5.43 10.83
N GLY A 291 -6.70 6.48 11.03
CA GLY A 291 -6.19 7.85 11.08
C GLY A 291 -6.34 8.63 9.78
N CYS A 292 -5.65 9.75 9.73
CA CYS A 292 -5.57 10.62 8.56
C CYS A 292 -4.28 11.44 8.63
N HIS A 293 -3.95 12.15 7.56
CA HIS A 293 -2.89 13.14 7.63
C HIS A 293 -3.27 14.24 8.65
N PRO A 294 -2.32 14.80 9.43
CA PRO A 294 -2.63 15.80 10.46
C PRO A 294 -3.33 17.07 9.97
N SER A 295 -3.21 17.40 8.68
CA SER A 295 -3.97 18.51 8.06
C SER A 295 -5.45 18.21 7.84
N GLY A 296 -5.88 16.96 7.99
CA GLY A 296 -7.26 16.50 7.78
C GLY A 296 -7.72 16.42 6.32
N ILE A 297 -6.91 16.88 5.36
CA ILE A 297 -7.28 16.90 3.92
C ILE A 297 -7.11 15.53 3.25
N LEU A 298 -6.21 14.69 3.78
CA LEU A 298 -5.98 13.34 3.30
C LEU A 298 -6.45 12.36 4.36
N ARG A 299 -7.54 11.62 4.09
CA ARG A 299 -8.26 10.78 5.05
C ARG A 299 -8.94 9.61 4.34
N GLU A 300 -9.51 8.66 5.10
CA GLU A 300 -10.35 7.62 4.51
C GLU A 300 -11.69 8.23 4.07
N ASP A 301 -11.96 8.20 2.77
CA ASP A 301 -13.19 8.73 2.15
C ASP A 301 -13.67 7.76 1.06
N PRO A 302 -14.31 6.63 1.45
CA PRO A 302 -14.74 5.61 0.50
C PRO A 302 -16.06 6.01 -0.18
N ARG A 303 -16.21 5.67 -1.47
CA ARG A 303 -17.50 5.78 -2.19
C ARG A 303 -18.54 4.80 -1.64
N GLN A 304 -18.07 3.65 -1.17
CA GLN A 304 -18.92 2.63 -0.57
C GLN A 304 -19.26 3.00 0.88
N LYS A 305 -20.44 2.57 1.34
CA LYS A 305 -20.85 2.73 2.73
C LYS A 305 -19.76 2.16 3.66
N PRO A 306 -19.23 2.96 4.60
CA PRO A 306 -18.15 2.50 5.45
C PRO A 306 -18.62 1.38 6.37
N THR A 307 -17.81 0.32 6.44
CA THR A 307 -17.99 -0.82 7.35
C THR A 307 -16.92 -0.88 8.45
N ASN A 308 -15.85 -0.10 8.29
CA ASN A 308 -14.75 0.00 9.25
C ASN A 308 -15.12 0.89 10.45
N LEU A 309 -14.55 0.58 11.62
CA LEU A 309 -14.88 1.20 12.90
C LEU A 309 -14.73 2.74 12.88
N PHE A 310 -13.61 3.26 12.38
CA PHE A 310 -13.27 4.69 12.46
C PHE A 310 -14.20 5.58 11.62
N PRO A 311 -14.45 5.28 10.33
CA PRO A 311 -15.46 6.00 9.56
C PRO A 311 -16.87 5.90 10.16
N VAL A 312 -17.23 4.77 10.80
CA VAL A 312 -18.53 4.65 11.48
C VAL A 312 -18.58 5.54 12.73
N ILE A 313 -17.51 5.61 13.53
CA ILE A 313 -17.41 6.54 14.66
C ILE A 313 -17.55 7.98 14.18
N ALA A 314 -16.89 8.34 13.07
CA ALA A 314 -17.01 9.67 12.47
C ALA A 314 -18.46 10.01 12.08
N GLN A 315 -19.22 9.06 11.53
CA GLN A 315 -20.64 9.25 11.23
C GLN A 315 -21.49 9.46 12.49
N VAL A 316 -21.15 8.81 13.60
CA VAL A 316 -21.85 9.01 14.88
C VAL A 316 -21.53 10.38 15.47
N LEU A 317 -20.25 10.79 15.47
CA LEU A 317 -19.83 12.10 15.97
C LEU A 317 -20.40 13.28 15.15
N THR A 318 -20.65 13.06 13.86
CA THR A 318 -21.26 14.07 12.97
C THR A 318 -22.79 14.02 12.95
N GLY A 319 -23.40 13.07 13.66
CA GLY A 319 -24.86 12.89 13.70
C GLY A 319 -25.47 12.20 12.47
N ALA A 320 -24.67 11.82 11.48
CA ALA A 320 -25.11 11.07 10.30
C ALA A 320 -25.58 9.64 10.66
N ARG A 321 -25.11 9.09 11.78
CA ARG A 321 -25.56 7.83 12.37
C ARG A 321 -25.93 8.05 13.84
N PRO A 322 -27.07 7.56 14.33
CA PRO A 322 -27.49 7.83 15.72
C PRO A 322 -26.69 7.07 16.78
N ILE A 323 -26.17 5.88 16.46
CA ILE A 323 -25.53 4.98 17.43
C ILE A 323 -24.45 4.11 16.79
N LEU A 324 -23.39 3.82 17.54
CA LEU A 324 -22.33 2.88 17.17
C LEU A 324 -22.69 1.47 17.67
N ASP A 325 -22.76 0.49 16.76
CA ASP A 325 -22.87 -0.92 17.15
C ASP A 325 -21.48 -1.52 17.41
N VAL A 326 -21.27 -2.05 18.61
CA VAL A 326 -20.05 -2.77 19.02
C VAL A 326 -20.34 -4.26 19.02
N PHE A 327 -19.68 -4.99 18.12
CA PHE A 327 -19.97 -6.40 17.84
C PHE A 327 -19.22 -7.34 18.79
N GLY A 328 -19.95 -7.93 19.73
CA GLY A 328 -19.44 -8.85 20.75
C GLY A 328 -18.90 -8.12 21.97
N SER A 329 -19.44 -8.49 23.13
CA SER A 329 -19.07 -7.97 24.46
C SER A 329 -18.72 -9.09 25.44
N ASP A 330 -18.49 -10.29 24.94
CA ASP A 330 -18.27 -11.54 25.67
C ASP A 330 -16.97 -12.23 25.22
N TRP A 331 -16.06 -11.52 24.55
CA TRP A 331 -14.75 -12.05 24.19
C TRP A 331 -13.88 -12.23 25.43
N GLU A 332 -12.95 -13.19 25.40
CA GLU A 332 -11.93 -13.37 26.45
C GLU A 332 -10.85 -12.27 26.33
N THR A 333 -11.26 -11.02 26.51
CA THR A 333 -10.43 -9.81 26.44
C THR A 333 -10.70 -8.96 27.67
N ARG A 334 -9.83 -7.97 27.91
CA ARG A 334 -9.86 -7.17 29.15
C ARG A 334 -11.16 -6.40 29.43
N ASP A 335 -11.99 -6.15 28.42
CA ASP A 335 -13.28 -5.46 28.55
C ASP A 335 -14.43 -6.17 27.82
N GLY A 336 -14.22 -7.40 27.37
CA GLY A 336 -15.19 -8.19 26.63
C GLY A 336 -15.33 -7.81 25.15
N THR A 337 -14.79 -6.67 24.70
CA THR A 337 -14.82 -6.25 23.29
C THR A 337 -13.58 -6.73 22.53
N ALA A 338 -13.69 -6.83 21.20
CA ALA A 338 -12.62 -7.40 20.39
C ALA A 338 -11.34 -6.53 20.42
N VAL A 339 -10.16 -7.17 20.45
CA VAL A 339 -8.84 -6.52 20.39
C VAL A 339 -8.33 -6.51 18.95
N ARG A 340 -7.88 -5.34 18.49
CA ARG A 340 -7.25 -5.15 17.17
C ARG A 340 -5.96 -4.36 17.33
N ASP A 341 -5.04 -4.57 16.42
CA ASP A 341 -3.85 -3.73 16.26
C ASP A 341 -4.13 -2.64 15.23
N PHE A 342 -4.49 -1.46 15.76
CA PHE A 342 -4.79 -0.29 14.95
C PHE A 342 -3.51 0.51 14.70
N ILE A 343 -3.08 0.52 13.44
CA ILE A 343 -1.87 1.18 12.99
C ILE A 343 -2.21 2.49 12.29
N HIS A 344 -1.52 3.58 12.62
CA HIS A 344 -1.71 4.85 11.93
C HIS A 344 -1.32 4.74 10.45
N VAL A 345 -2.16 5.23 9.54
CA VAL A 345 -1.99 5.08 8.08
C VAL A 345 -0.69 5.72 7.58
N SER A 346 -0.24 6.82 8.18
CA SER A 346 1.06 7.42 7.88
C SER A 346 2.23 6.53 8.27
N ASP A 347 2.16 5.81 9.39
CA ASP A 347 3.22 4.87 9.79
C ASP A 347 3.24 3.67 8.84
N LEU A 348 2.06 3.19 8.48
CA LEU A 348 1.90 2.16 7.48
C LEU A 348 2.49 2.58 6.13
N ALA A 349 2.23 3.80 5.67
CA ALA A 349 2.81 4.38 4.46
C ALA A 349 4.35 4.40 4.54
N ARG A 350 4.94 4.84 5.66
CA ARG A 350 6.40 4.78 5.87
C ARG A 350 6.96 3.36 5.85
N GLY A 351 6.15 2.36 6.24
CA GLY A 351 6.51 0.94 6.12
C GLY A 351 6.72 0.48 4.67
N HIS A 352 6.00 1.06 3.71
CA HIS A 352 6.20 0.79 2.29
C HIS A 352 7.51 1.36 1.76
N ILE A 353 7.86 2.56 2.21
CA ILE A 353 9.14 3.20 1.89
C ILE A 353 10.28 2.33 2.41
N ALA A 354 10.17 1.87 3.66
CA ALA A 354 11.15 0.98 4.27
C ALA A 354 11.29 -0.34 3.49
N ALA A 355 10.17 -0.96 3.09
CA ALA A 355 10.16 -2.18 2.27
C ALA A 355 10.84 -1.98 0.90
N MET A 356 10.52 -0.89 0.20
CA MET A 356 11.14 -0.53 -1.08
C MET A 356 12.65 -0.30 -0.94
N ALA A 357 13.07 0.37 0.12
CA ALA A 357 14.48 0.62 0.41
C ALA A 357 15.22 -0.69 0.76
N ALA A 358 14.60 -1.57 1.54
CA ALA A 358 15.19 -2.86 1.91
C ALA A 358 15.39 -3.78 0.70
N ALA A 359 14.45 -3.79 -0.25
CA ALA A 359 14.55 -4.55 -1.50
C ALA A 359 15.76 -4.14 -2.37
N SER A 360 16.26 -2.91 -2.20
CA SER A 360 17.44 -2.39 -2.89
C SER A 360 18.73 -2.58 -2.09
N SER A 361 18.65 -3.05 -0.84
CA SER A 361 19.80 -3.22 0.05
C SER A 361 20.40 -4.61 -0.10
N GLU A 362 21.72 -4.71 0.06
CA GLU A 362 22.44 -6.00 0.09
C GLU A 362 22.04 -6.89 1.28
N LYS A 363 21.37 -6.31 2.29
CA LYS A 363 20.94 -7.01 3.51
C LYS A 363 19.74 -7.93 3.29
N ASN A 364 18.89 -7.66 2.29
CA ASN A 364 17.75 -8.50 1.98
C ASN A 364 17.97 -9.25 0.67
N THR A 365 18.50 -10.47 0.79
CA THR A 365 18.83 -11.34 -0.35
C THR A 365 17.67 -12.24 -0.78
N GLN A 366 16.58 -12.29 0.00
CA GLN A 366 15.45 -13.16 -0.31
C GLN A 366 14.58 -12.58 -1.43
N ALA A 367 14.26 -13.42 -2.41
CA ALA A 367 13.42 -13.01 -3.54
C ALA A 367 11.96 -12.73 -3.14
N PHE A 368 11.45 -13.45 -2.11
CA PHE A 368 10.16 -13.19 -1.48
C PHE A 368 10.33 -13.04 0.03
N ARG A 369 9.70 -12.01 0.61
CA ARG A 369 9.67 -11.80 2.06
C ARG A 369 8.32 -11.26 2.50
N SER A 370 7.82 -11.71 3.64
CA SER A 370 6.61 -11.19 4.27
C SER A 370 6.92 -10.49 5.58
N TYR A 371 6.18 -9.41 5.85
CA TYR A 371 6.29 -8.62 7.08
C TYR A 371 4.92 -8.25 7.63
N ASN A 372 4.76 -8.33 8.94
CA ASN A 372 3.63 -7.76 9.64
C ASN A 372 3.85 -6.27 9.89
N LEU A 373 2.90 -5.45 9.42
CA LEU A 373 2.87 -4.02 9.71
C LEU A 373 1.72 -3.72 10.68
N GLY A 374 2.07 -3.65 11.95
CA GLY A 374 1.22 -3.28 13.06
C GLY A 374 2.02 -2.53 14.14
N THR A 375 1.35 -2.11 15.19
CA THR A 375 1.97 -1.47 16.36
C THR A 375 2.56 -2.49 17.33
N GLY A 376 2.05 -3.72 17.32
CA GLY A 376 2.31 -4.73 18.35
C GLY A 376 1.51 -4.55 19.63
N ASN A 377 0.70 -3.48 19.70
CA ASN A 377 -0.11 -3.12 20.85
C ASN A 377 -1.60 -3.28 20.51
N GLY A 378 -2.25 -4.28 21.09
CA GLY A 378 -3.68 -4.50 20.89
C GLY A 378 -4.53 -3.49 21.65
N THR A 379 -5.44 -2.79 20.95
CA THR A 379 -6.44 -1.88 21.52
C THR A 379 -7.83 -2.50 21.40
N THR A 380 -8.66 -2.40 22.42
CA THR A 380 -10.05 -2.90 22.38
C THR A 380 -10.97 -1.91 21.66
N VAL A 381 -12.16 -2.36 21.26
CA VAL A 381 -13.16 -1.46 20.65
C VAL A 381 -13.62 -0.40 21.65
N ALA A 382 -13.81 -0.77 22.92
CA ALA A 382 -14.20 0.19 23.95
C ALA A 382 -13.11 1.26 24.21
N GLU A 383 -11.83 0.88 24.22
CA GLU A 383 -10.75 1.87 24.33
C GLU A 383 -10.71 2.83 23.13
N VAL A 384 -10.95 2.35 21.91
CA VAL A 384 -11.06 3.24 20.74
C VAL A 384 -12.17 4.27 20.95
N VAL A 385 -13.34 3.85 21.45
CA VAL A 385 -14.43 4.75 21.80
C VAL A 385 -13.95 5.80 22.80
N ASP A 386 -13.28 5.39 23.89
CA ASP A 386 -12.75 6.31 24.90
C ASP A 386 -11.76 7.33 24.32
N TYR A 387 -10.88 6.93 23.39
CA TYR A 387 -9.97 7.87 22.72
C TYR A 387 -10.72 8.92 21.90
N PHE A 388 -11.78 8.52 21.18
CA PHE A 388 -12.61 9.46 20.42
C PHE A 388 -13.46 10.36 21.31
N GLU A 389 -14.00 9.85 22.42
CA GLU A 389 -14.70 10.67 23.40
C GLU A 389 -13.78 11.72 24.04
N LYS A 390 -12.55 11.32 24.40
CA LYS A 390 -11.52 12.26 24.91
C LYS A 390 -11.15 13.33 23.87
N ALA A 391 -10.95 12.92 22.62
CA ALA A 391 -10.59 13.84 21.55
C ALA A 391 -11.71 14.83 21.20
N SER A 392 -12.96 14.37 21.20
CA SER A 392 -14.12 15.17 20.80
C SER A 392 -14.77 15.95 21.95
N GLY A 393 -14.60 15.51 23.20
CA GLY A 393 -15.37 15.98 24.34
C GLY A 393 -16.84 15.53 24.31
N VAL A 394 -17.22 14.65 23.38
CA VAL A 394 -18.60 14.18 23.16
C VAL A 394 -18.71 12.72 23.58
N LYS A 395 -19.76 12.38 24.33
CA LYS A 395 -20.08 10.98 24.64
C LYS A 395 -20.68 10.30 23.42
N LEU A 396 -20.12 9.15 23.05
CA LEU A 396 -20.52 8.35 21.91
C LEU A 396 -21.68 7.42 22.32
N PRO A 397 -22.86 7.50 21.68
CA PRO A 397 -23.90 6.51 21.88
C PRO A 397 -23.42 5.16 21.34
N VAL A 398 -23.38 4.14 22.21
CA VAL A 398 -22.92 2.79 21.88
C VAL A 398 -24.00 1.76 22.19
N ASN A 399 -24.20 0.81 21.28
CA ASN A 399 -25.02 -0.37 21.44
C ASN A 399 -24.15 -1.63 21.38
N MET A 400 -24.09 -2.39 22.48
CA MET A 400 -23.41 -3.69 22.50
C MET A 400 -24.31 -4.72 21.82
N THR A 401 -23.82 -5.37 20.76
CA THR A 401 -24.57 -6.35 19.96
C THR A 401 -23.84 -7.69 19.87
N HIS A 402 -24.47 -8.67 19.24
CA HIS A 402 -23.89 -10.00 19.00
C HIS A 402 -22.60 -9.93 18.18
N ARG A 403 -21.76 -10.96 18.31
CA ARG A 403 -20.55 -11.11 17.50
C ARG A 403 -20.91 -11.17 16.01
N ARG A 404 -20.15 -10.46 15.18
CA ARG A 404 -20.30 -10.55 13.71
C ARG A 404 -19.71 -11.88 13.23
N PRO A 405 -20.39 -12.61 12.32
CA PRO A 405 -19.82 -13.81 11.72
C PRO A 405 -18.46 -13.53 11.08
N GLY A 406 -17.45 -14.32 11.44
CA GLY A 406 -16.08 -14.20 10.92
C GLY A 406 -15.17 -13.23 11.68
N ASP A 407 -15.67 -12.45 12.64
CA ASP A 407 -14.83 -11.66 13.54
C ASP A 407 -14.07 -12.56 14.52
N VAL A 408 -12.85 -12.14 14.86
CA VAL A 408 -11.97 -12.80 15.84
C VAL A 408 -11.87 -11.95 17.10
N GLY A 409 -11.64 -12.57 18.26
CA GLY A 409 -11.54 -11.86 19.54
C GLY A 409 -10.25 -11.05 19.70
N PHE A 410 -9.15 -11.52 19.13
CA PHE A 410 -7.83 -10.92 19.26
C PHE A 410 -7.09 -10.98 17.92
N CYS A 411 -6.50 -9.87 17.48
CA CYS A 411 -5.68 -9.83 16.27
C CYS A 411 -4.63 -8.73 16.42
N VAL A 412 -3.39 -9.11 16.74
CA VAL A 412 -2.28 -8.19 17.02
C VAL A 412 -1.02 -8.65 16.33
N ALA A 413 -0.20 -7.74 15.82
CA ALA A 413 1.04 -8.08 15.13
C ALA A 413 2.15 -8.43 16.12
N ALA A 414 2.99 -9.42 15.80
CA ALA A 414 4.39 -9.36 16.22
C ALA A 414 5.15 -8.48 15.21
N THR A 415 5.95 -7.54 15.71
CA THR A 415 6.57 -6.47 14.90
C THR A 415 8.09 -6.58 14.81
N GLN A 416 8.67 -7.60 15.42
CA GLN A 416 10.12 -7.77 15.53
C GLN A 416 10.80 -7.83 14.17
N ARG A 417 10.27 -8.64 13.23
CA ARG A 417 10.86 -8.80 11.89
C ARG A 417 10.91 -7.47 11.13
N ALA A 418 9.83 -6.70 11.12
CA ALA A 418 9.81 -5.40 10.46
C ALA A 418 10.78 -4.40 11.12
N THR A 419 10.92 -4.46 12.44
CA THR A 419 11.88 -3.62 13.18
C THR A 419 13.32 -3.94 12.82
N GLU A 420 13.68 -5.23 12.78
CA GLU A 420 15.05 -5.70 12.57
C GLU A 420 15.48 -5.63 11.10
N GLU A 421 14.63 -6.10 10.18
CA GLU A 421 14.99 -6.25 8.76
C GLU A 421 14.69 -4.99 7.94
N LEU A 422 13.64 -4.23 8.27
CA LEU A 422 13.29 -3.00 7.56
C LEU A 422 13.79 -1.73 8.26
N GLY A 423 14.17 -1.82 9.55
CA GLY A 423 14.45 -0.66 10.38
C GLY A 423 13.22 0.21 10.60
N TRP A 424 12.02 -0.39 10.58
CA TRP A 424 10.75 0.32 10.65
C TRP A 424 9.98 -0.01 11.93
N LYS A 425 9.39 1.00 12.54
CA LYS A 425 8.46 0.88 13.67
C LYS A 425 7.39 1.96 13.61
N THR A 426 6.30 1.75 14.32
CA THR A 426 5.26 2.77 14.50
C THR A 426 5.70 3.85 15.47
N GLU A 427 5.20 5.07 15.27
CA GLU A 427 5.55 6.27 16.05
C GLU A 427 4.29 7.03 16.51
N LEU A 428 3.18 6.91 15.78
CA LEU A 428 1.95 7.64 16.05
C LEU A 428 1.01 6.83 16.96
N SER A 429 0.58 7.48 18.05
CA SER A 429 -0.30 6.88 19.05
C SER A 429 -1.78 6.87 18.64
N MET A 430 -2.57 6.03 19.30
CA MET A 430 -4.03 6.03 19.15
C MET A 430 -4.66 7.38 19.53
N GLU A 431 -4.11 8.05 20.53
CA GLU A 431 -4.56 9.38 20.95
C GLU A 431 -4.32 10.43 19.87
N THR A 432 -3.14 10.42 19.23
CA THR A 432 -2.85 11.27 18.07
C THR A 432 -3.82 10.98 16.92
N CYS A 433 -4.05 9.70 16.65
CA CYS A 433 -4.97 9.22 15.62
C CYS A 433 -6.40 9.77 15.84
N ALA A 434 -6.97 9.59 17.03
CA ALA A 434 -8.31 10.05 17.36
C ALA A 434 -8.44 11.58 17.29
N ARG A 435 -7.44 12.30 17.81
CA ARG A 435 -7.37 13.77 17.73
C ARG A 435 -7.37 14.26 16.29
N ASP A 436 -6.51 13.71 15.44
CA ASP A 436 -6.35 14.17 14.07
C ASP A 436 -7.59 13.84 13.23
N CYS A 437 -8.19 12.66 13.43
CA CYS A 437 -9.49 12.33 12.85
C CYS A 437 -10.59 13.32 13.27
N TRP A 438 -10.67 13.67 14.56
CA TRP A 438 -11.66 14.64 15.04
C TRP A 438 -11.44 16.04 14.43
N ASN A 439 -10.20 16.50 14.38
CA ASN A 439 -9.85 17.78 13.75
C ASN A 439 -10.26 17.81 12.27
N ALA A 440 -10.03 16.72 11.54
CA ALA A 440 -10.44 16.59 10.14
C ALA A 440 -11.96 16.72 9.97
N LEU A 441 -12.76 16.11 10.85
CA LEU A 441 -14.23 16.22 10.82
C LEU A 441 -14.69 17.66 11.09
N GLN A 442 -14.08 18.33 12.06
CA GLN A 442 -14.39 19.74 12.37
C GLN A 442 -14.09 20.67 11.18
N MET A 443 -12.98 20.43 10.47
CA MET A 443 -12.63 21.19 9.27
C MET A 443 -13.63 20.96 8.13
N ALA A 444 -14.06 19.72 7.90
CA ALA A 444 -15.05 19.39 6.88
C ALA A 444 -16.40 20.08 7.15
N ASN A 445 -16.87 20.06 8.40
CA ASN A 445 -18.11 20.74 8.80
C ASN A 445 -18.01 22.27 8.63
N LYS A 446 -16.86 22.87 8.96
CA LYS A 446 -16.63 24.30 8.75
C LYS A 446 -16.66 24.68 7.27
N ALA A 447 -16.05 23.89 6.39
CA ALA A 447 -16.07 24.12 4.95
C ALA A 447 -17.50 24.09 4.38
N GLN A 448 -18.33 23.16 4.86
CA GLN A 448 -19.75 23.10 4.48
C GLN A 448 -20.56 24.30 4.97
N SER A 449 -20.36 24.70 6.23
CA SER A 449 -21.09 25.84 6.82
C SER A 449 -20.71 27.21 6.23
N THR A 450 -19.52 27.33 5.63
CA THR A 450 -18.99 28.58 5.07
C THR A 450 -19.24 28.72 3.57
N GLY A 451 -19.92 27.76 2.93
CA GLY A 451 -20.19 27.78 1.49
C GLY A 451 -18.94 27.58 0.60
N LEU A 452 -17.80 27.24 1.19
CA LEU A 452 -16.56 26.87 0.50
C LEU A 452 -16.65 25.35 0.21
N GLY A 453 -17.30 25.03 -0.91
CA GLY A 453 -17.73 23.68 -1.30
C GLY A 453 -16.72 22.56 -1.10
N ILE A 454 -16.87 21.84 0.01
CA ILE A 454 -16.52 20.41 0.12
C ILE A 454 -17.80 19.70 0.58
N THR A 455 -18.64 19.35 -0.40
CA THR A 455 -19.85 18.56 -0.17
C THR A 455 -19.45 17.14 0.25
N MET A 456 -20.00 16.64 1.37
CA MET A 456 -19.89 15.23 1.77
C MET A 456 -20.77 14.29 0.91
N GLU A 457 -21.45 14.84 -0.10
CA GLU A 457 -22.11 14.07 -1.15
C GLU A 457 -21.34 14.31 -2.46
N GLN A 458 -20.40 13.42 -2.77
CA GLN A 458 -19.95 13.09 -4.13
C GLN A 458 -19.19 11.78 -4.14
#